data_AF-A0A8H4K6W2-F1
#
_entry.id   AF-A0A8H4K6W2-F1
#
_cell.length_a   1.000
_cell.length_b   1.000
_cell.length_c   1.000
_cell.angle_alpha   90.00
_cell.angle_beta   90.00
_cell.angle_gamma   90.00
#
_symmetry.space_group_name_H-M   'P 1'
#
loop_
_entity.id
_entity.type
_entity.pdbx_description
1 polymer ?
#
loop_
_entity_poly.entity_id
_entity_poly.type
_entity_poly.pdbx_seq_one_letter_code
_entity_poly.pdbx_strand_id
1 'polypeptide(L)'
;MATLNLDDDELKALEQTLSKVAQLSSSVQSFRQDLLKSNPLPPPKSIQASAKILQKNLKSLLESTNENADLFNRMAIRPSTNYPGRTQENVLLQLLRKKLEPDVEEFVSQGLETARLATPEGLESLEQIWRELRSWLSERVIHFISTENSDPYTAEERANGIKNVRTGLRRPIDDDEEEEEDEEEGDEEEDDDEPEKPDVPEVKVRGAEPETLLWFAARGDFEVPRNVEYERKVDVYRGLQGINIPPSDQQQQQPQQGFVPS
;
A
#
# COMPACT_ATOMS: atom_id res chain seq x y z
N MET A 1 19.61 23.49 44.77
CA MET A 1 19.22 22.07 44.87
C MET A 1 18.21 21.81 45.99
N ALA A 2 18.21 22.54 47.11
CA ALA A 2 17.31 22.32 48.25
C ALA A 2 15.82 22.76 48.08
N THR A 3 15.27 22.83 46.88
CA THR A 3 13.98 23.52 46.63
C THR A 3 12.85 22.66 46.06
N LEU A 4 13.06 21.36 45.85
CA LEU A 4 12.05 20.49 45.24
C LEU A 4 11.42 19.48 46.21
N ASN A 5 11.85 19.42 47.48
CA ASN A 5 11.37 18.42 48.47
C ASN A 5 11.26 17.00 47.86
N LEU A 6 12.25 16.62 47.05
CA LEU A 6 12.34 15.31 46.41
C LEU A 6 13.16 14.39 47.31
N ASP A 7 12.74 13.14 47.41
CA ASP A 7 13.55 12.09 48.02
C ASP A 7 14.73 11.71 47.10
N ASP A 8 15.79 11.12 47.66
CA ASP A 8 17.00 10.76 46.89
C ASP A 8 16.68 9.79 45.74
N ASP A 9 15.73 8.87 45.94
CA ASP A 9 15.26 7.94 44.91
C ASP A 9 14.47 8.66 43.79
N GLU A 10 13.64 9.64 44.16
CA GLU A 10 12.89 10.46 43.20
C GLU A 10 13.83 11.34 42.37
N LEU A 11 14.88 11.88 43.00
CA LEU A 11 15.93 12.65 42.31
C LEU A 11 16.69 11.77 41.32
N LYS A 12 17.02 10.54 41.70
CA LYS A 12 17.67 9.57 40.82
C LYS A 12 16.78 9.20 39.62
N ALA A 13 15.49 9.00 39.84
CA ALA A 13 14.53 8.76 38.76
C ALA A 13 14.46 9.95 37.79
N LEU A 14 14.45 11.17 38.32
CA LEU A 14 14.48 12.39 37.51
C LEU A 14 15.77 12.52 36.69
N GLU A 15 16.93 12.27 37.28
CA GLU A 15 18.21 12.26 36.55
C GLU A 15 18.26 11.17 35.46
N GLN A 16 17.68 10.00 35.73
CA GLN A 16 17.56 8.93 34.74
C GLN A 16 16.67 9.33 33.57
N THR A 17 15.52 9.98 33.82
CA THR A 17 14.67 10.49 32.73
C THR A 17 15.36 11.60 31.94
N LEU A 18 16.08 12.51 32.59
CA LEU A 18 16.87 13.54 31.92
C LEU A 18 17.97 12.94 31.04
N SER A 19 18.65 11.89 31.51
CA SER A 19 19.64 11.16 30.73
C SER A 19 19.03 10.55 29.46
N LYS A 20 17.83 9.94 29.57
CA LYS A 20 17.08 9.41 28.42
C LYS A 20 16.66 10.51 27.43
N VAL A 21 16.21 11.67 27.92
CA VAL A 21 15.88 12.84 27.08
C VAL A 21 17.12 13.36 26.36
N ALA A 22 18.26 13.46 27.04
CA ALA A 22 19.53 13.88 26.43
C ALA A 22 19.97 12.90 25.34
N GLN A 23 19.81 11.60 25.57
CA GLN A 23 20.09 10.55 24.58
C GLN A 23 19.19 10.67 23.35
N LEU A 24 17.87 10.88 23.54
CA LEU A 24 16.94 11.10 22.43
C LEU A 24 17.30 12.36 21.64
N SER A 25 17.59 13.46 22.32
CA SER A 25 18.02 14.73 21.70
C SER A 25 19.29 14.56 20.86
N SER A 26 20.30 13.87 21.39
CA SER A 26 21.52 13.54 20.67
C SER A 26 21.26 12.66 19.43
N SER A 27 20.35 11.69 19.54
CA SER A 27 19.94 10.83 18.43
C SER A 27 19.21 11.61 17.33
N VAL A 28 18.32 12.53 17.69
CA VAL A 28 17.62 13.42 16.74
C VAL A 28 18.61 14.35 16.05
N GLN A 29 19.54 14.92 16.82
CA GLN A 29 20.55 15.82 16.26
C GLN A 29 21.51 15.10 15.32
N SER A 30 21.92 13.88 15.64
CA SER A 30 22.73 13.03 14.76
C SER A 30 21.98 12.71 13.47
N PHE A 31 20.72 12.27 13.57
CA PHE A 31 19.87 12.01 12.41
C PHE A 31 19.69 13.24 11.51
N ARG A 32 19.46 14.41 12.11
CA ARG A 32 19.37 15.68 11.39
C ARG A 32 20.69 16.00 10.68
N GLN A 33 21.83 15.82 11.35
CA GLN A 33 23.12 16.07 10.73
C GLN A 33 23.40 15.12 9.58
N ASP A 34 23.05 13.84 9.71
CA ASP A 34 23.20 12.85 8.65
C ASP A 34 22.36 13.22 7.43
N LEU A 35 21.12 13.70 7.63
CA LEU A 35 20.26 14.16 6.56
C LEU A 35 20.78 15.44 5.87
N LEU A 36 21.29 16.41 6.65
CA LEU A 36 21.76 17.69 6.10
C LEU A 36 23.14 17.60 5.43
N LYS A 37 24.01 16.68 5.87
CA LYS A 37 25.39 16.55 5.38
C LYS A 37 25.53 15.55 4.24
N SER A 38 24.61 14.60 4.09
CA SER A 38 24.70 13.59 3.04
C SER A 38 24.30 14.17 1.68
N ASN A 39 25.25 14.17 0.75
CA ASN A 39 25.00 14.44 -0.67
C ASN A 39 25.74 13.35 -1.48
N PRO A 40 25.05 12.36 -2.09
CA PRO A 40 23.59 12.17 -2.16
C PRO A 40 22.95 11.73 -0.84
N LEU A 41 21.61 11.74 -0.78
CA LEU A 41 20.82 11.29 0.37
C LEU A 41 21.32 9.93 0.91
N PRO A 42 21.27 9.70 2.24
CA PRO A 42 21.76 8.46 2.81
C PRO A 42 20.91 7.28 2.31
N PRO A 43 21.49 6.07 2.21
CA PRO A 43 20.73 4.91 1.75
C PRO A 43 19.53 4.66 2.69
N PRO A 44 18.38 4.21 2.16
CA PRO A 44 17.13 4.09 2.93
C PRO A 44 17.26 3.15 4.14
N LYS A 45 18.14 2.13 4.05
CA LYS A 45 18.46 1.24 5.17
C LYS A 45 19.07 1.97 6.37
N SER A 46 19.88 2.99 6.13
CA SER A 46 20.49 3.82 7.20
C SER A 46 19.46 4.73 7.86
N ILE A 47 18.54 5.31 7.08
CA ILE A 47 17.41 6.09 7.59
C ILE A 47 16.47 5.21 8.42
N GLN A 48 16.16 4.01 7.93
CA GLN A 48 15.32 3.06 8.68
C GLN A 48 15.99 2.63 9.99
N ALA A 49 17.30 2.39 9.99
CA ALA A 49 18.05 2.03 11.20
C ALA A 49 18.04 3.17 12.23
N SER A 50 18.29 4.41 11.81
CA SER A 50 18.24 5.59 12.69
C SER A 50 16.82 5.86 13.21
N ALA A 51 15.78 5.71 12.38
CA ALA A 51 14.39 5.79 12.81
C ALA A 51 14.03 4.71 13.86
N LYS A 52 14.50 3.47 13.67
CA LYS A 52 14.30 2.38 14.65
C LYS A 52 14.99 2.67 15.99
N ILE A 53 16.18 3.28 15.96
CA ILE A 53 16.89 3.72 17.17
C ILE A 53 16.11 4.83 17.88
N LEU A 54 15.62 5.82 17.13
CA LEU A 54 14.78 6.89 17.67
C LEU A 54 13.52 6.34 18.33
N GLN A 55 12.82 5.43 17.66
CA GLN A 55 11.62 4.79 18.20
C GLN A 55 11.91 4.02 19.49
N LYS A 56 13.03 3.29 19.56
CA LYS A 56 13.45 2.57 20.78
C LYS A 56 13.71 3.55 21.94
N ASN A 57 14.42 4.65 21.67
CA ASN A 57 14.73 5.66 22.68
C ASN A 57 13.45 6.37 23.16
N LEU A 58 12.54 6.70 22.23
CA LEU A 58 11.24 7.30 22.54
C LEU A 58 10.41 6.35 23.41
N LYS A 59 10.32 5.07 23.05
CA LYS A 59 9.61 4.06 23.85
C LYS A 59 10.20 3.96 25.27
N SER A 60 11.52 3.92 25.40
CA SER A 60 12.18 3.84 26.71
C SER A 60 11.98 5.10 27.57
N LEU A 61 11.88 6.28 26.93
CA LEU A 61 11.53 7.51 27.61
C LEU A 61 10.07 7.48 28.08
N LEU A 62 9.15 7.08 27.21
CA LEU A 62 7.72 6.98 27.51
C LEU A 62 7.48 6.05 28.70
N GLU A 63 8.07 4.86 28.68
CA GLU A 63 8.00 3.89 29.77
C GLU A 63 8.49 4.51 31.09
N SER A 64 9.67 5.17 31.06
CA SER A 64 10.19 5.88 32.24
C SER A 64 9.29 7.00 32.74
N THR A 65 8.66 7.75 31.84
CA THR A 65 7.77 8.85 32.22
C THR A 65 6.46 8.35 32.78
N ASN A 66 5.97 7.21 32.28
CA ASN A 66 4.74 6.60 32.76
C ASN A 66 4.94 5.96 34.14
N GLU A 67 6.07 5.26 34.35
CA GLU A 67 6.44 4.70 35.65
C GLU A 67 6.54 5.76 36.75
N ASN A 68 7.01 6.97 36.40
CA ASN A 68 7.20 8.07 37.35
C ASN A 68 6.14 9.18 37.20
N ALA A 69 4.96 8.87 36.63
CA ALA A 69 3.93 9.87 36.32
C ALA A 69 3.45 10.64 37.57
N ASP A 70 3.27 9.94 38.69
CA ASP A 70 2.83 10.55 39.96
C ASP A 70 3.84 11.58 40.48
N LEU A 71 5.14 11.29 40.34
CA LEU A 71 6.22 12.21 40.71
C LEU A 71 6.14 13.49 39.88
N PHE A 72 6.01 13.36 38.56
CA PHE A 72 5.94 14.51 37.65
C PHE A 72 4.69 15.36 37.85
N ASN A 73 3.56 14.74 38.20
CA ASN A 73 2.32 15.47 38.50
C ASN A 73 2.39 16.25 39.82
N ARG A 74 3.09 15.74 40.84
CA ARG A 74 3.27 16.43 42.13
C ARG A 74 4.29 17.56 42.04
N MET A 75 5.26 17.46 41.14
CA MET A 75 6.40 18.37 41.08
C MET A 75 6.00 19.78 40.62
N ALA A 76 6.20 20.78 41.48
CA ALA A 76 6.00 22.18 41.13
C ALA A 76 7.21 22.74 40.36
N ILE A 77 7.10 22.81 39.04
CA ILE A 77 8.18 23.29 38.17
C ILE A 77 8.27 24.82 38.24
N ARG A 78 9.42 25.33 38.67
CA ARG A 78 9.76 26.76 38.65
C ARG A 78 11.22 26.93 38.20
N PRO A 79 11.55 28.00 37.46
CA PRO A 79 12.94 28.29 37.14
C PRO A 79 13.75 28.49 38.43
N SER A 80 14.99 28.04 38.43
CA SER A 80 15.91 28.31 39.53
C SER A 80 16.23 29.80 39.60
N THR A 81 16.58 30.30 40.79
CA THR A 81 16.98 31.71 40.97
C THR A 81 18.26 32.08 40.21
N ASN A 82 19.03 31.08 39.75
CA ASN A 82 20.25 31.24 38.96
C ASN A 82 20.02 31.05 37.45
N TYR A 83 18.77 30.90 37.00
CA TYR A 83 18.48 30.71 35.59
C TYR A 83 18.79 31.98 34.78
N PRO A 84 19.48 31.90 33.62
CA PRO A 84 19.86 33.07 32.83
C PRO A 84 18.67 33.64 32.05
N GLY A 85 17.81 34.38 32.75
CA GLY A 85 16.56 34.91 32.21
C GLY A 85 16.72 35.83 31.00
N ARG A 86 17.87 36.51 30.85
CA ARG A 86 18.10 37.46 29.73
C ARG A 86 18.56 36.79 28.43
N THR A 87 19.21 35.63 28.48
CA THR A 87 19.71 34.94 27.28
C THR A 87 18.79 33.80 26.84
N GLN A 88 18.06 33.18 27.77
CA GLN A 88 17.23 32.01 27.51
C GLN A 88 15.74 32.25 27.82
N GLU A 89 15.30 33.50 27.75
CA GLU A 89 13.90 33.88 27.99
C GLU A 89 12.93 33.09 27.10
N ASN A 90 13.25 32.96 25.81
CA ASN A 90 12.38 32.29 24.85
C ASN A 90 12.14 30.81 25.20
N VAL A 91 13.18 30.12 25.68
CA VAL A 91 13.07 28.73 26.12
C VAL A 91 12.18 28.62 27.36
N LEU A 92 12.32 29.56 28.30
CA LEU A 92 11.49 29.61 29.49
C LEU A 92 10.02 29.86 29.16
N LEU A 93 9.74 30.76 28.21
CA LEU A 93 8.38 31.05 27.74
C LEU A 93 7.74 29.86 27.03
N GLN A 94 8.53 29.05 26.32
CA GLN A 94 8.05 27.80 25.72
C GLN A 94 7.74 26.75 26.80
N LEU A 95 8.64 26.53 27.76
CA LEU A 95 8.49 25.50 28.79
C LEU A 95 7.41 25.82 29.84
N LEU A 96 7.21 27.10 30.18
CA LEU A 96 6.18 27.52 31.14
C LEU A 96 4.82 27.78 30.50
N ARG A 97 4.64 27.43 29.22
CA ARG A 97 3.36 27.58 28.55
C ARG A 97 2.35 26.59 29.15
N LYS A 98 1.18 27.08 29.54
CA LYS A 98 0.09 26.25 30.08
C LYS A 98 -0.67 25.47 29.01
N LYS A 99 -0.58 25.90 27.75
CA LYS A 99 -1.20 25.26 26.59
C LYS A 99 -0.12 24.58 25.77
N LEU A 100 -0.47 23.43 25.20
CA LEU A 100 0.41 22.77 24.24
C LEU A 100 0.52 23.61 22.96
N GLU A 101 1.49 23.29 22.12
CA GLU A 101 1.55 23.85 20.78
C GLU A 101 0.41 23.27 19.93
N PRO A 102 -0.18 24.04 19.00
CA PRO A 102 -1.36 23.61 18.25
C PRO A 102 -1.14 22.27 17.54
N ASP A 103 0.03 22.07 16.93
CA ASP A 103 0.37 20.83 16.24
C ASP A 103 0.40 19.62 17.20
N VAL A 104 0.90 19.83 18.42
CA VAL A 104 1.01 18.76 19.42
C VAL A 104 -0.33 18.52 20.11
N GLU A 105 -1.18 19.55 20.24
CA GLU A 105 -2.51 19.46 20.83
C GLU A 105 -3.40 18.48 20.06
N GLU A 106 -3.35 18.51 18.72
CA GLU A 106 -4.05 17.55 17.88
C GLU A 106 -3.56 16.12 18.13
N PHE A 107 -2.24 15.88 18.10
CA PHE A 107 -1.69 14.54 18.35
C PHE A 107 -1.99 14.02 19.75
N VAL A 108 -2.00 14.89 20.76
CA VAL A 108 -2.40 14.50 22.12
C VAL A 108 -3.88 14.17 22.17
N SER A 109 -4.75 14.93 21.50
CA SER A 109 -6.18 14.62 21.43
C SER A 109 -6.43 13.25 20.77
N GLN A 110 -5.73 12.96 19.67
CA GLN A 110 -5.78 11.64 19.02
C GLN A 110 -5.23 10.54 19.94
N GLY A 111 -4.14 10.83 20.68
CA GLY A 111 -3.58 9.92 21.67
C GLY A 111 -4.56 9.60 22.81
N LEU A 112 -5.33 10.59 23.26
CA LEU A 112 -6.33 10.42 24.30
C LEU A 112 -7.55 9.64 23.79
N GLU A 113 -8.03 9.93 22.59
CA GLU A 113 -9.12 9.16 21.97
C GLU A 113 -8.70 7.70 21.73
N THR A 114 -7.47 7.47 21.25
CA THR A 114 -6.97 6.10 21.06
C THR A 114 -6.77 5.36 22.40
N ALA A 115 -6.26 6.04 23.43
CA ALA A 115 -6.17 5.48 24.78
C ALA A 115 -7.55 5.16 25.38
N ARG A 116 -8.55 6.02 25.14
CA ARG A 116 -9.94 5.79 25.55
C ARG A 116 -10.54 4.57 24.84
N LEU A 117 -10.31 4.42 23.54
CA LEU A 117 -10.77 3.26 22.77
C LEU A 117 -10.06 1.96 23.17
N ALA A 118 -8.84 2.04 23.71
CA ALA A 118 -8.07 0.89 24.19
C ALA A 118 -8.45 0.44 25.62
N THR A 119 -9.40 1.10 26.27
CA THR A 119 -9.98 0.64 27.55
C THR A 119 -10.87 -0.59 27.32
N PRO A 120 -11.16 -1.42 28.36
CA PRO A 120 -12.09 -2.55 28.19
C PRO A 120 -13.47 -2.10 27.67
N GLU A 121 -13.99 -0.98 28.15
CA GLU A 121 -15.25 -0.40 27.66
C GLU A 121 -15.15 0.05 26.19
N GLY A 122 -14.01 0.64 25.81
CA GLY A 122 -13.72 0.99 24.42
C GLY A 122 -13.63 -0.23 23.51
N LEU A 123 -13.02 -1.31 24.01
CA LEU A 123 -12.89 -2.57 23.28
C LEU A 123 -14.24 -3.26 23.10
N GLU A 124 -15.11 -3.24 24.10
CA GLU A 124 -16.49 -3.73 24.00
C GLU A 124 -17.28 -2.94 22.94
N SER A 125 -17.14 -1.61 22.92
CA SER A 125 -17.80 -0.77 21.90
C SER A 125 -17.30 -1.07 20.49
N LEU A 126 -16.00 -1.30 20.33
CA LEU A 126 -15.39 -1.67 19.06
C LEU A 126 -15.80 -3.08 18.63
N GLU A 127 -15.84 -4.03 19.57
CA GLU A 127 -16.33 -5.39 19.34
C GLU A 127 -17.78 -5.38 18.85
N GLN A 128 -18.63 -4.52 19.43
CA GLN A 128 -20.01 -4.38 18.98
C GLN A 128 -20.10 -3.90 17.52
N ILE A 129 -19.29 -2.90 17.14
CA ILE A 129 -19.23 -2.43 15.74
C ILE A 129 -18.75 -3.55 14.81
N TRP A 130 -17.73 -4.30 15.19
CA TRP A 130 -17.24 -5.43 14.40
C TRP A 130 -18.26 -6.57 14.30
N ARG A 131 -19.03 -6.84 15.36
CA ARG A 131 -20.10 -7.83 15.35
C ARG A 131 -21.21 -7.43 14.37
N GLU A 132 -21.61 -6.16 14.37
CA GLU A 132 -22.61 -5.62 13.44
C GLU A 132 -22.12 -5.69 11.99
N LEU A 133 -20.88 -5.27 11.73
CA LEU A 133 -20.28 -5.34 10.39
C LEU A 133 -20.15 -6.80 9.92
N ARG A 134 -19.79 -7.71 10.82
CA ARG A 134 -19.71 -9.14 10.52
C ARG A 134 -21.08 -9.74 10.25
N SER A 135 -22.13 -9.40 11.00
CA SER A 135 -23.48 -9.89 10.72
C SER A 135 -23.96 -9.43 9.35
N TRP A 136 -23.75 -8.14 9.04
CA TRP A 136 -24.11 -7.59 7.73
C TRP A 136 -23.34 -8.25 6.59
N LEU A 137 -22.02 -8.40 6.74
CA LEU A 137 -21.18 -9.03 5.73
C LEU A 137 -21.55 -10.52 5.57
N SER A 138 -21.83 -11.22 6.66
CA SER A 138 -22.24 -12.63 6.62
C SER A 138 -23.53 -12.81 5.82
N GLU A 139 -24.54 -11.96 6.03
CA GLU A 139 -25.77 -11.99 5.26
C GLU A 139 -25.52 -11.73 3.77
N ARG A 140 -24.69 -10.74 3.44
CA ARG A 140 -24.29 -10.44 2.06
C ARG A 140 -23.53 -11.59 1.41
N VAL A 141 -22.59 -12.20 2.12
CA VAL A 141 -21.79 -13.33 1.62
C VAL A 141 -22.67 -14.55 1.39
N ILE A 142 -23.62 -14.83 2.30
CA ILE A 142 -24.61 -15.90 2.10
C ILE A 142 -25.46 -15.62 0.86
N HIS A 143 -25.90 -14.37 0.65
CA HIS A 143 -26.64 -13.99 -0.56
C HIS A 143 -25.80 -14.16 -1.83
N PHE A 144 -24.54 -13.73 -1.79
CA PHE A 144 -23.60 -13.92 -2.88
C PHE A 144 -23.42 -15.40 -3.22
N ILE A 145 -23.09 -16.25 -2.24
CA ILE A 145 -22.86 -17.69 -2.46
C ILE A 145 -24.12 -18.38 -2.98
N SER A 146 -25.29 -18.07 -2.41
CA SER A 146 -26.54 -18.74 -2.76
C SER A 146 -27.15 -18.30 -4.09
N THR A 147 -26.96 -17.04 -4.48
CA THR A 147 -27.70 -16.42 -5.59
C THR A 147 -26.81 -15.93 -6.72
N GLU A 148 -25.69 -15.27 -6.40
CA GLU A 148 -24.85 -14.59 -7.39
C GLU A 148 -23.69 -15.48 -7.88
N ASN A 149 -23.11 -16.32 -7.01
CA ASN A 149 -21.99 -17.20 -7.36
C ASN A 149 -22.42 -18.33 -8.32
N SER A 150 -23.68 -18.75 -8.23
CA SER A 150 -24.26 -19.74 -9.15
C SER A 150 -24.89 -19.08 -10.40
N ASP A 151 -24.87 -17.75 -10.51
CA ASP A 151 -25.40 -17.03 -11.68
C ASP A 151 -24.28 -16.84 -12.71
N PRO A 152 -24.32 -17.56 -13.86
CA PRO A 152 -23.29 -17.41 -14.90
C PRO A 152 -23.42 -16.10 -15.68
N TYR A 153 -24.43 -15.26 -15.40
CA TYR A 153 -24.69 -14.02 -16.12
C TYR A 153 -24.71 -12.81 -15.18
N THR A 154 -24.07 -11.73 -15.60
CA THR A 154 -24.10 -10.47 -14.85
C THR A 154 -25.46 -9.77 -14.96
N ALA A 155 -25.77 -8.89 -14.00
CA ALA A 155 -27.02 -8.13 -13.98
C ALA A 155 -27.22 -7.27 -15.25
N GLU A 156 -26.13 -6.74 -15.81
CA GLU A 156 -26.13 -5.93 -17.04
C GLU A 156 -26.36 -6.78 -18.30
N GLU A 157 -25.82 -8.01 -18.34
CA GLU A 157 -26.03 -8.97 -19.42
C GLU A 157 -27.48 -9.49 -19.47
N ARG A 158 -28.13 -9.60 -18.31
CA ARG A 158 -29.56 -9.94 -18.21
C ARG A 158 -30.44 -8.82 -18.78
N ALA A 159 -30.11 -7.56 -18.50
CA ALA A 159 -30.85 -6.40 -18.99
C ALA A 159 -30.74 -6.23 -20.52
N ASN A 160 -29.56 -6.53 -21.08
CA ASN A 160 -29.32 -6.50 -22.53
C ASN A 160 -29.83 -7.76 -23.26
N GLY A 161 -30.38 -8.72 -22.52
CA GLY A 161 -30.88 -9.98 -23.04
C GLY A 161 -29.76 -11.00 -23.20
N ILE A 162 -29.94 -12.15 -22.53
CA ILE A 162 -29.02 -13.30 -22.48
C ILE A 162 -28.64 -13.84 -23.88
N LYS A 163 -29.40 -13.47 -24.92
CA LYS A 163 -29.17 -13.88 -26.31
C LYS A 163 -27.97 -13.20 -26.97
N ASN A 164 -27.51 -12.04 -26.47
CA ASN A 164 -26.39 -11.28 -27.06
C ASN A 164 -25.04 -11.50 -26.34
N VAL A 165 -25.01 -12.32 -25.28
CA VAL A 165 -23.79 -12.58 -24.51
C VAL A 165 -22.91 -13.60 -25.27
N ARG A 166 -21.82 -13.12 -25.87
CA ARG A 166 -20.84 -13.92 -26.64
C ARG A 166 -19.68 -14.43 -25.79
N THR A 167 -19.59 -13.98 -24.54
CA THR A 167 -18.60 -14.43 -23.55
C THR A 167 -19.06 -15.77 -23.00
N GLY A 168 -18.35 -16.82 -23.39
CA GLY A 168 -18.76 -18.20 -23.15
C GLY A 168 -18.47 -18.65 -21.73
N LEU A 169 -19.53 -18.85 -20.94
CA LEU A 169 -19.63 -19.97 -20.01
C LEU A 169 -20.99 -20.64 -20.23
N ARG A 170 -21.04 -21.50 -21.26
CA ARG A 170 -22.20 -22.35 -21.58
C ARG A 170 -22.06 -23.79 -21.07
N ARG A 171 -20.99 -24.10 -20.35
CA ARG A 171 -20.80 -25.41 -19.72
C ARG A 171 -20.97 -25.21 -18.20
N PRO A 172 -21.87 -25.95 -17.52
CA PRO A 172 -21.84 -25.97 -16.06
C PRO A 172 -20.44 -26.41 -15.63
N ILE A 173 -19.83 -25.70 -14.70
CA ILE A 173 -18.63 -26.20 -14.01
C ILE A 173 -19.16 -27.39 -13.20
N ASP A 174 -18.88 -28.61 -13.67
CA ASP A 174 -19.12 -29.83 -12.89
C ASP A 174 -18.11 -29.81 -11.74
N ASP A 175 -18.59 -29.72 -10.51
CA ASP A 175 -17.80 -29.74 -9.27
C ASP A 175 -17.41 -31.18 -8.85
N ASP A 176 -17.17 -32.09 -9.81
CA ASP A 176 -16.90 -33.52 -9.58
C ASP A 176 -15.53 -33.96 -10.17
N GLU A 177 -14.48 -33.17 -9.98
CA GLU A 177 -13.10 -33.69 -10.09
C GLU A 177 -12.59 -33.99 -8.68
N GLU A 178 -13.07 -35.11 -8.13
CA GLU A 178 -12.48 -35.76 -6.96
C GLU A 178 -11.00 -36.06 -7.27
N GLU A 179 -10.12 -35.53 -6.43
CA GLU A 179 -8.68 -35.75 -6.45
C GLU A 179 -8.39 -37.25 -6.27
N GLU A 180 -8.11 -37.95 -7.37
CA GLU A 180 -7.47 -39.28 -7.29
C GLU A 180 -6.00 -39.10 -6.92
N GLU A 181 -5.73 -39.34 -5.64
CA GLU A 181 -4.41 -39.65 -5.08
C GLU A 181 -3.80 -40.84 -5.84
N ASP A 182 -2.69 -40.63 -6.54
CA ASP A 182 -1.78 -41.71 -6.92
C ASP A 182 -0.38 -41.41 -6.35
N GLU A 183 -0.10 -42.07 -5.24
CA GLU A 183 1.24 -42.35 -4.73
C GLU A 183 1.92 -43.41 -5.62
N GLU A 184 3.13 -43.15 -6.13
CA GLU A 184 4.26 -44.10 -6.02
C GLU A 184 5.59 -43.50 -6.51
N GLU A 185 6.63 -43.71 -5.69
CA GLU A 185 8.03 -43.36 -5.90
C GLU A 185 8.75 -44.27 -6.91
N GLY A 186 9.87 -43.81 -7.49
CA GLY A 186 10.97 -44.69 -7.89
C GLY A 186 11.75 -44.31 -9.16
N ASP A 187 13.00 -43.87 -8.96
CA ASP A 187 14.06 -43.69 -9.96
C ASP A 187 14.25 -44.88 -10.93
N GLU A 188 14.60 -44.60 -12.19
CA GLU A 188 15.88 -44.99 -12.83
C GLU A 188 15.92 -44.59 -14.32
N GLU A 189 17.12 -44.25 -14.80
CA GLU A 189 17.43 -43.59 -16.07
C GLU A 189 17.45 -44.51 -17.32
N GLU A 190 17.53 -43.83 -18.48
CA GLU A 190 18.11 -44.20 -19.77
C GLU A 190 17.27 -44.93 -20.86
N ASP A 191 17.11 -44.15 -21.93
CA ASP A 191 17.23 -44.44 -23.37
C ASP A 191 16.07 -44.97 -24.23
N ASP A 192 15.79 -44.09 -25.20
CA ASP A 192 15.50 -44.29 -26.63
C ASP A 192 14.06 -44.52 -27.15
N ASP A 193 13.83 -43.77 -28.24
CA ASP A 193 12.78 -43.87 -29.27
C ASP A 193 11.40 -43.23 -29.01
N GLU A 194 11.37 -41.91 -29.17
CA GLU A 194 10.16 -41.09 -29.30
C GLU A 194 9.68 -41.01 -30.78
N PRO A 195 8.44 -41.42 -31.12
CA PRO A 195 7.91 -41.22 -32.47
C PRO A 195 7.35 -39.81 -32.68
N GLU A 196 7.79 -39.16 -33.76
CA GLU A 196 7.38 -37.82 -34.24
C GLU A 196 5.85 -37.65 -34.29
N LYS A 197 5.33 -36.66 -33.57
CA LYS A 197 3.97 -36.11 -33.75
C LYS A 197 3.98 -35.06 -34.87
N PRO A 198 2.94 -35.00 -35.73
CA PRO A 198 2.90 -34.07 -36.85
C PRO A 198 2.76 -32.61 -36.41
N ASP A 199 3.57 -31.74 -37.03
CA ASP A 199 3.63 -30.30 -36.82
C ASP A 199 2.26 -29.62 -36.98
N VAL A 200 1.70 -29.15 -35.86
CA VAL A 200 0.67 -28.09 -35.86
C VAL A 200 1.42 -26.76 -35.81
N PRO A 201 1.28 -25.84 -36.78
CA PRO A 201 2.02 -24.59 -36.76
C PRO A 201 1.62 -23.76 -35.55
N GLU A 202 2.55 -23.56 -34.61
CA GLU A 202 2.40 -22.62 -33.50
C GLU A 202 2.18 -21.20 -34.06
N VAL A 203 0.93 -20.72 -34.01
CA VAL A 203 0.63 -19.31 -34.26
C VAL A 203 1.13 -18.53 -33.05
N LYS A 204 2.39 -18.07 -33.11
CA LYS A 204 2.95 -17.15 -32.13
C LYS A 204 2.14 -15.86 -32.15
N VAL A 205 1.24 -15.69 -31.19
CA VAL A 205 0.49 -14.44 -31.00
C VAL A 205 1.47 -13.36 -30.59
N ARG A 206 1.85 -12.53 -31.56
CA ARG A 206 2.89 -11.50 -31.39
C ARG A 206 2.25 -10.21 -30.86
N GLY A 207 2.80 -9.66 -29.78
CA GLY A 207 2.35 -8.40 -29.20
C GLY A 207 2.70 -7.17 -30.06
N ALA A 208 2.09 -6.02 -29.74
CA ALA A 208 2.31 -4.76 -30.46
C ALA A 208 3.76 -4.28 -30.39
N GLU A 209 4.26 -3.69 -31.48
CA GLU A 209 5.64 -3.19 -31.56
C GLU A 209 5.88 -2.03 -30.56
N PRO A 210 7.05 -1.99 -29.90
CA PRO A 210 7.32 -1.05 -28.82
C PRO A 210 7.28 0.42 -29.29
N GLU A 211 7.65 0.71 -30.53
CA GLU A 211 7.62 2.07 -31.10
C GLU A 211 6.18 2.60 -31.20
N THR A 212 5.23 1.72 -31.52
CA THR A 212 3.80 2.05 -31.59
C THR A 212 3.23 2.31 -30.19
N LEU A 213 3.63 1.51 -29.20
CA LEU A 213 3.21 1.69 -27.80
C LEU A 213 3.77 2.98 -27.20
N LEU A 214 5.05 3.29 -27.48
CA LEU A 214 5.71 4.51 -27.01
C LEU A 214 5.15 5.75 -27.71
N TRP A 215 4.81 5.65 -28.99
CA TRP A 215 4.15 6.73 -29.72
C TRP A 215 2.74 7.01 -29.18
N PHE A 216 1.96 5.96 -28.94
CA PHE A 216 0.63 6.06 -28.33
C PHE A 216 0.70 6.64 -26.92
N ALA A 217 1.62 6.19 -26.07
CA ALA A 217 1.77 6.74 -24.72
C ALA A 217 2.07 8.24 -24.71
N ALA A 218 2.77 8.75 -25.72
CA ALA A 218 3.14 10.16 -25.81
C ALA A 218 2.08 11.05 -26.47
N ARG A 219 1.30 10.53 -27.43
CA ARG A 219 0.42 11.35 -28.28
C ARG A 219 -1.03 10.86 -28.37
N GLY A 220 -1.34 9.69 -27.84
CA GLY A 220 -2.66 9.06 -27.91
C GLY A 220 -3.04 8.54 -29.29
N ASP A 221 -2.07 8.39 -30.19
CA ASP A 221 -2.27 7.96 -31.58
C ASP A 221 -1.41 6.71 -31.88
N PHE A 222 -1.88 5.83 -32.76
CA PHE A 222 -1.20 4.60 -33.17
C PHE A 222 -0.48 4.74 -34.52
N GLU A 223 -0.68 5.86 -35.24
CA GLU A 223 0.01 6.12 -36.51
C GLU A 223 1.44 6.63 -36.29
N VAL A 224 2.41 5.72 -36.38
CA VAL A 224 3.83 6.06 -36.31
C VAL A 224 4.27 6.75 -37.62
N PRO A 225 4.91 7.94 -37.56
CA PRO A 225 5.39 8.63 -38.76
C PRO A 225 6.42 7.81 -39.54
N ARG A 226 6.41 7.98 -40.87
CA ARG A 226 7.32 7.29 -41.83
C ARG A 226 8.82 7.38 -41.51
N ASN A 227 9.23 8.33 -40.67
CA ASN A 227 10.63 8.60 -40.34
C ASN A 227 11.12 7.79 -39.12
N VAL A 228 10.23 7.06 -38.44
CA VAL A 228 10.58 6.19 -37.32
C VAL A 228 10.67 4.76 -37.85
N GLU A 229 11.86 4.17 -37.76
CA GLU A 229 12.10 2.80 -38.19
C GLU A 229 11.78 1.83 -37.05
N TYR A 230 11.04 0.76 -37.36
CA TYR A 230 10.83 -0.34 -36.42
C TYR A 230 12.10 -1.17 -36.30
N GLU A 231 12.49 -1.55 -35.09
CA GLU A 231 13.71 -2.35 -34.85
C GLU A 231 13.62 -3.75 -35.47
N ARG A 232 12.41 -4.32 -35.61
CA ARG A 232 12.19 -5.69 -36.11
C ARG A 232 11.86 -5.73 -37.60
N LYS A 233 12.88 -5.57 -38.45
CA LYS A 233 12.78 -5.53 -39.94
C LYS A 233 12.76 -6.92 -40.64
N VAL A 234 11.89 -7.85 -40.23
CA VAL A 234 11.83 -9.19 -40.88
C VAL A 234 10.57 -9.38 -41.73
N ASP A 235 9.54 -8.56 -41.59
CA ASP A 235 8.42 -8.55 -42.53
C ASP A 235 7.70 -7.19 -42.47
N VAL A 236 6.99 -6.82 -43.54
CA VAL A 236 6.20 -5.58 -43.60
C VAL A 236 4.91 -5.75 -42.79
N TYR A 237 5.04 -5.95 -41.49
CA TYR A 237 3.95 -5.79 -40.53
C TYR A 237 3.84 -4.29 -40.19
N ARG A 238 2.69 -3.67 -40.45
CA ARG A 238 2.42 -2.27 -40.09
C ARG A 238 1.18 -2.20 -39.22
N GLY A 239 1.24 -1.43 -38.13
CA GLY A 239 0.08 -1.05 -37.33
C GLY A 239 -0.44 -2.14 -36.38
N LEU A 240 -1.76 -2.14 -36.15
CA LEU A 240 -2.46 -2.90 -35.09
C LEU A 240 -2.73 -4.38 -35.43
N GLN A 241 -1.94 -4.97 -36.33
CA GLN A 241 -2.16 -6.33 -36.80
C GLN A 241 -1.69 -7.33 -35.73
N GLY A 242 -2.65 -7.79 -34.91
CA GLY A 242 -2.43 -8.55 -33.66
C GLY A 242 -3.30 -8.06 -32.50
N ILE A 243 -3.92 -6.88 -32.63
CA ILE A 243 -4.91 -6.35 -31.70
C ILE A 243 -6.29 -6.60 -32.32
N ASN A 244 -7.17 -7.30 -31.60
CA ASN A 244 -8.51 -7.62 -32.10
C ASN A 244 -9.41 -6.37 -32.00
N ILE A 245 -9.36 -5.50 -33.02
CA ILE A 245 -10.23 -4.33 -33.12
C ILE A 245 -11.55 -4.78 -33.78
N PRO A 246 -12.71 -4.51 -33.19
CA PRO A 246 -13.98 -4.78 -33.86
C PRO A 246 -14.09 -3.99 -35.17
N PRO A 247 -14.64 -4.59 -36.25
CA PRO A 247 -14.72 -3.92 -37.55
C PRO A 247 -15.55 -2.64 -37.44
N SER A 248 -15.01 -1.52 -37.91
CA SER A 248 -15.75 -0.27 -38.05
C SER A 248 -16.70 -0.38 -39.24
N ASP A 249 -17.94 0.10 -39.08
CA ASP A 249 -19.04 0.09 -40.06
C ASP A 249 -18.76 0.74 -41.44
N GLN A 250 -17.53 1.14 -41.74
CA GLN A 250 -17.16 1.84 -42.97
C GLN A 250 -16.64 0.92 -44.09
N GLN A 251 -16.54 -0.40 -43.89
CA GLN A 251 -16.18 -1.35 -44.96
C GLN A 251 -17.37 -1.95 -45.72
N GLN A 252 -18.62 -1.54 -45.42
CA GLN A 252 -19.80 -2.00 -46.19
C GLN A 252 -20.22 -1.08 -47.34
N GLN A 253 -19.48 -0.01 -47.66
CA GLN A 253 -19.87 0.90 -48.75
C GLN A 253 -18.73 1.18 -49.70
N GLN A 254 -18.61 0.34 -50.74
CA GLN A 254 -18.13 0.75 -52.07
C GLN A 254 -18.97 0.07 -53.17
N PRO A 255 -19.06 0.69 -54.36
CA PRO A 255 -20.34 1.04 -54.97
C PRO A 255 -20.85 0.02 -56.00
N GLN A 256 -22.17 -0.06 -56.10
CA GLN A 256 -22.92 -0.59 -57.24
C GLN A 256 -22.47 0.15 -58.52
N GLN A 257 -21.78 -0.55 -59.43
CA GLN A 257 -21.46 -0.03 -60.76
C GLN A 257 -22.68 -0.18 -61.69
N GLY A 258 -23.17 0.96 -62.18
CA GLY A 258 -23.42 1.19 -63.61
C GLY A 258 -24.66 0.57 -64.28
N PHE A 259 -25.62 1.44 -64.60
CA PHE A 259 -26.80 1.20 -65.45
C PHE A 259 -26.46 1.22 -66.97
N VAL A 260 -27.18 0.38 -67.74
CA VAL A 260 -27.43 0.18 -69.20
C VAL A 260 -27.39 1.50 -70.05
N PRO A 261 -27.14 1.58 -71.40
CA PRO A 261 -27.67 0.68 -72.45
C PRO A 261 -26.96 0.51 -73.83
N SER A 262 -27.41 -0.50 -74.59
CA SER A 262 -27.92 -0.43 -75.98
C SER A 262 -28.66 -1.72 -76.34
#